data_AF-A0A2E4RGY2-F1
#
_entry.id   AF-A0A2E4RGY2-F1
#
_cell.length_a   1.000
_cell.length_b   1.000
_cell.length_c   1.000
_cell.angle_alpha   90.00
_cell.angle_beta   90.00
_cell.angle_gamma   90.00
#
_symmetry.space_group_name_H-M   'P 1'
#
loop_
_entity.id
_entity.type
_entity.pdbx_description
1 polymer ?
#
loop_
_entity_poly.entity_id
_entity_poly.type
_entity_poly.pdbx_seq_one_letter_code
_entity_poly.pdbx_strand_id
1 'polypeptide(L)'
;MPKVNKSARGKHRWIGFHLDIQYNSRDKCEDFFSKILDNIPWRLFDFKVVDGVPNGILKISLESYMDAKNIINQQNKSNTITSSGKIKLVRERMGLK
;
A
#
# COMPACT_ATOMS: atom_id res chain seq x y z
N MET A 1 18.10 0.84 -20.97
CA MET A 1 17.54 -0.52 -20.78
C MET A 1 16.13 -0.56 -21.35
N PRO A 2 15.75 -1.56 -22.18
CA PRO A 2 14.41 -1.64 -22.74
C PRO A 2 13.37 -1.79 -21.63
N LYS A 3 12.25 -1.06 -21.70
CA LYS A 3 11.11 -1.27 -20.79
C LYS A 3 10.64 -2.72 -20.96
N VAL A 4 10.81 -3.54 -19.92
CA VAL A 4 10.30 -4.92 -19.86
C VAL A 4 8.86 -4.97 -20.40
N ASN A 5 8.57 -5.93 -21.27
CA ASN A 5 7.24 -6.11 -21.88
C ASN A 5 6.17 -6.20 -20.78
N LYS A 6 4.97 -5.67 -21.05
CA LYS A 6 3.86 -5.61 -20.07
C LYS A 6 3.58 -6.96 -19.40
N SER A 7 3.70 -8.06 -20.14
CA SER A 7 3.47 -9.43 -19.66
C SER A 7 4.54 -9.94 -18.69
N ALA A 8 5.75 -9.38 -18.70
CA ALA A 8 6.88 -9.84 -17.88
C ALA A 8 7.00 -9.10 -16.53
N ARG A 9 6.16 -8.10 -16.24
CA ARG A 9 6.28 -7.24 -15.04
C ARG A 9 5.69 -7.81 -13.75
N GLY A 10 5.20 -9.05 -13.77
CA GLY A 10 4.48 -9.65 -12.65
C GLY A 10 3.12 -8.98 -12.39
N LYS A 11 2.12 -9.79 -12.00
CA LYS A 11 0.80 -9.25 -11.61
C LYS A 11 0.88 -8.70 -10.19
N HIS A 12 0.27 -7.54 -9.97
CA HIS A 12 0.26 -6.88 -8.66
C HIS A 12 -1.11 -6.27 -8.39
N ARG A 13 -1.34 -5.93 -7.12
CA ARG A 13 -2.47 -5.14 -6.65
C ARG A 13 -1.95 -3.87 -5.98
N TRP A 14 -2.68 -2.79 -6.19
CA TRP A 14 -2.51 -1.54 -5.46
C TRP A 14 -3.51 -1.55 -4.30
N ILE A 15 -3.04 -1.28 -3.08
CA ILE A 15 -3.86 -1.22 -1.87
C ILE A 15 -3.74 0.18 -1.29
N GLY A 16 -4.86 0.91 -1.22
CA GLY A 16 -4.96 2.17 -0.50
C GLY A 16 -5.22 1.91 0.98
N PHE A 17 -4.51 2.61 1.85
CA PHE A 17 -4.61 2.47 3.30
C PHE A 17 -4.60 3.82 4.01
N HIS A 18 -5.11 3.84 5.23
CA HIS A 18 -4.81 4.86 6.23
C HIS A 18 -4.26 4.19 7.49
N LEU A 19 -3.46 4.95 8.24
CA LEU A 19 -2.94 4.55 9.54
C LEU A 19 -3.56 5.44 10.60
N ASP A 20 -4.14 4.85 11.63
CA ASP A 20 -4.69 5.58 12.77
C ASP A 20 -3.57 5.85 13.80
N ILE A 21 -2.44 6.33 13.29
CA ILE A 21 -1.21 6.65 14.02
C ILE A 21 -0.67 7.94 13.45
N GLN A 22 -0.19 8.85 14.30
CA GLN A 22 0.47 10.07 13.87
C GLN A 22 1.92 9.79 13.38
N TYR A 23 2.06 9.10 12.25
CA TYR A 23 3.34 9.01 11.55
C TYR A 23 3.53 10.22 10.64
N ASN A 24 4.41 11.13 11.03
CA ASN A 24 4.71 12.32 10.24
C ASN A 24 5.77 12.07 9.14
N SER A 25 6.22 10.83 8.97
CA SER A 25 7.31 10.49 8.06
C SER A 25 7.06 9.19 7.32
N ARG A 26 7.50 9.16 6.06
CA ARG A 26 7.47 7.98 5.21
C ARG A 26 8.24 6.80 5.81
N ASP A 27 9.41 7.05 6.39
CA ASP A 27 10.28 5.99 6.91
C ASP A 27 9.61 5.21 8.05
N LYS A 28 8.99 5.90 9.01
CA LYS A 28 8.19 5.25 10.07
C LYS A 28 7.03 4.42 9.53
N CYS A 29 6.44 4.84 8.42
CA CYS A 29 5.39 4.08 7.74
C CYS A 29 5.98 2.80 7.12
N GLU A 30 7.14 2.91 6.47
CA GLU A 30 7.85 1.76 5.92
C GLU A 30 8.32 0.79 7.02
N ASP A 31 8.82 1.29 8.17
CA ASP A 31 9.17 0.50 9.35
C ASP A 31 7.99 -0.23 9.98
N PHE A 32 6.79 0.37 9.93
CA PHE A 32 5.58 -0.29 10.39
C PHE A 32 5.23 -1.46 9.46
N PHE A 33 5.20 -1.22 8.15
CA PHE A 33 4.88 -2.26 7.17
C PHE A 33 5.94 -3.35 7.07
N SER A 34 7.22 -3.05 7.30
CA SER A 34 8.28 -4.07 7.30
C SER A 34 8.08 -5.09 8.43
N LYS A 35 7.61 -4.64 9.60
CA LYS A 35 7.32 -5.53 10.74
C LYS A 35 6.12 -6.44 10.50
N ILE A 36 5.05 -5.92 9.90
CA ILE A 36 3.82 -6.71 9.71
C ILE A 36 3.80 -7.51 8.41
N LEU A 37 4.53 -7.08 7.37
CA LEU A 37 4.60 -7.74 6.05
C LEU A 37 5.99 -8.35 5.77
N ASP A 38 6.74 -8.75 6.81
CA ASP A 38 8.14 -9.21 6.71
C ASP A 38 8.37 -10.28 5.63
N ASN A 39 7.43 -11.21 5.48
CA ASN A 39 7.50 -12.31 4.50
C ASN A 39 6.76 -12.04 3.18
N ILE A 40 6.28 -10.82 2.95
CA ILE A 40 5.52 -10.46 1.76
C ILE A 40 6.28 -9.39 0.97
N PRO A 41 6.57 -9.58 -0.32
CA PRO A 41 7.20 -8.53 -1.11
C PRO A 41 6.21 -7.38 -1.32
N TRP A 42 6.53 -6.22 -0.75
CA TRP A 42 5.73 -5.00 -0.87
C TRP A 42 6.60 -3.78 -1.19
N ARG A 43 5.95 -2.70 -1.63
CA ARG A 43 6.57 -1.39 -1.77
C ARG A 43 5.56 -0.30 -1.42
N LEU A 44 5.94 0.64 -0.56
CA LEU A 44 5.18 1.87 -0.39
C LEU A 44 5.34 2.70 -1.67
N PHE A 45 4.23 3.03 -2.32
CA PHE A 45 4.25 3.79 -3.55
C PHE A 45 3.97 5.25 -3.26
N ASP A 46 2.77 5.54 -2.74
CA ASP A 46 2.37 6.88 -2.33
C ASP A 46 2.31 6.96 -0.81
N PHE A 47 2.66 8.13 -0.28
CA PHE A 47 2.53 8.48 1.13
C PHE A 47 2.16 9.95 1.24
N LYS A 48 1.09 10.27 1.98
CA LYS A 48 0.61 11.62 2.21
C LYS A 48 -0.07 11.69 3.56
N VAL A 49 0.19 12.72 4.34
CA VAL A 49 -0.56 12.99 5.57
C VAL A 49 -1.73 13.90 5.19
N VAL A 50 -2.95 13.48 5.51
CA VAL A 50 -4.19 14.24 5.28
C VAL A 50 -4.88 14.37 6.63
N ASP A 51 -5.13 15.60 7.08
CA ASP A 51 -5.74 15.90 8.38
C ASP A 51 -5.04 15.23 9.58
N GLY A 52 -3.71 15.13 9.52
CA GLY A 52 -2.90 14.47 10.55
C GLY A 52 -2.90 12.93 10.48
N VAL A 53 -3.62 12.35 9.52
CA VAL A 53 -3.71 10.90 9.31
C VAL A 53 -2.83 10.49 8.11
N PRO A 54 -1.87 9.59 8.31
CA PRO A 54 -1.06 9.05 7.23
C PRO A 54 -1.90 8.17 6.31
N ASN A 55 -1.94 8.56 5.04
CA ASN A 55 -2.59 7.86 3.95
C ASN A 55 -1.53 7.43 2.94
N GLY A 56 -1.78 6.33 2.25
CA GLY A 56 -0.85 5.88 1.25
C GLY A 56 -1.36 4.75 0.37
N ILE A 57 -0.48 4.33 -0.53
CA ILE A 57 -0.76 3.22 -1.44
C ILE A 57 0.43 2.26 -1.43
N LEU A 58 0.15 0.98 -1.15
CA LEU A 58 1.10 -0.11 -1.29
C LEU A 58 0.97 -0.78 -2.66
N LYS A 59 2.10 -1.23 -3.19
CA LYS A 59 2.17 -2.19 -4.28
C LYS A 59 2.52 -3.55 -3.69
N ILE A 60 1.67 -4.55 -3.93
CA ILE A 60 1.88 -5.93 -3.46
C ILE A 60 1.70 -6.90 -4.64
N SER A 61 2.43 -8.01 -4.65
CA SER A 61 2.21 -9.09 -5.62
C SER A 61 0.75 -9.55 -5.58
N LEU A 62 0.20 -9.97 -6.73
CA LEU A 62 -1.21 -10.39 -6.75
C LEU A 62 -1.44 -11.66 -5.92
N GLU A 63 -0.43 -12.53 -5.85
CA GLU A 63 -0.46 -13.77 -5.06
C GLU A 63 -0.58 -13.52 -3.56
N SER A 64 0.16 -12.54 -3.01
CA SER A 64 0.14 -12.22 -1.59
C SER A 64 -0.87 -11.13 -1.21
N TYR A 65 -1.67 -10.64 -2.16
CA TYR A 65 -2.59 -9.52 -1.94
C TYR A 65 -3.61 -9.82 -0.83
N MET A 66 -4.21 -11.01 -0.84
CA MET A 66 -5.25 -11.36 0.14
C MET A 66 -4.66 -11.45 1.54
N ASP A 67 -3.51 -12.10 1.68
CA ASP A 67 -2.81 -12.23 2.96
C ASP A 67 -2.40 -10.87 3.50
N ALA A 68 -1.76 -10.04 2.66
CA ALA A 68 -1.36 -8.70 3.06
C ALA A 68 -2.56 -7.84 3.46
N LYS A 69 -3.66 -7.89 2.71
CA LYS A 69 -4.89 -7.17 3.06
C LYS A 69 -5.41 -7.62 4.44
N ASN A 70 -5.43 -8.93 4.69
CA ASN A 70 -5.90 -9.46 5.97
C ASN A 70 -4.98 -9.04 7.12
N ILE A 71 -3.67 -9.17 6.97
CA ILE A 71 -2.67 -8.78 7.97
C ILE A 71 -2.79 -7.30 8.32
N ILE A 72 -2.95 -6.41 7.32
CA ILE A 72 -3.10 -4.97 7.53
C ILE A 72 -4.37 -4.69 8.33
N ASN A 73 -5.51 -5.29 7.95
CA ASN A 73 -6.78 -5.03 8.64
C ASN A 73 -6.88 -5.70 10.03
N GLN A 74 -5.99 -6.65 10.35
CA GLN A 74 -5.89 -7.23 11.69
C GLN A 74 -5.15 -6.31 12.68
N GLN A 75 -4.44 -5.29 12.21
CA GLN A 75 -3.78 -4.36 13.10
C GLN A 75 -4.78 -3.32 13.62
N ASN A 76 -4.75 -3.06 14.92
CA ASN A 76 -5.62 -2.05 15.56
C ASN A 76 -5.41 -0.62 15.06
N LYS A 77 -4.37 -0.37 14.26
CA LYS A 77 -3.92 0.97 13.88
C LYS A 77 -3.73 1.13 12.36
N SER A 78 -4.23 0.19 11.57
CA SER A 78 -4.19 0.29 10.11
C SER A 78 -5.43 -0.33 9.49
N ASN A 79 -5.89 0.28 8.40
CA ASN A 79 -7.04 -0.23 7.68
C ASN A 79 -6.90 0.04 6.18
N THR A 80 -7.34 -0.93 5.39
CA THR A 80 -7.37 -0.83 3.93
C THR A 80 -8.67 -0.20 3.48
N ILE A 81 -8.60 0.84 2.65
CA ILE A 81 -9.79 1.53 2.12
C ILE A 81 -10.23 0.93 0.80
N THR A 82 -9.29 0.66 -0.11
CA THR A 82 -9.62 0.17 -1.45
C THR A 82 -8.45 -0.58 -2.07
N SER A 83 -8.75 -1.41 -3.07
CA SER A 83 -7.71 -2.04 -3.89
C SER A 83 -8.10 -2.09 -5.37
N SER A 84 -7.10 -2.12 -6.25
CA SER A 84 -7.31 -2.23 -7.71
C SER A 84 -6.06 -2.72 -8.42
N GLY A 85 -6.20 -3.24 -9.64
CA GLY A 85 -5.06 -3.48 -10.53
C GLY A 85 -4.49 -2.18 -11.14
N LYS A 86 -5.16 -1.04 -10.95
CA LYS A 86 -4.77 0.26 -11.52
C LYS A 86 -4.54 1.30 -10.41
N ILE A 87 -3.32 1.82 -10.32
CA ILE A 87 -2.95 2.87 -9.36
C ILE A 87 -3.86 4.11 -9.46
N LYS A 88 -4.22 4.51 -10.69
CA LYS A 88 -5.11 5.66 -10.94
C LYS A 88 -6.45 5.53 -10.20
N LEU A 89 -7.07 4.34 -10.22
CA LEU A 89 -8.35 4.10 -9.54
C LEU A 89 -8.21 4.14 -8.01
N VAL A 90 -7.09 3.67 -7.48
CA VAL A 90 -6.84 3.74 -6.03
C VAL A 90 -6.65 5.20 -5.60
N ARG A 91 -5.81 5.96 -6.32
CA ARG A 91 -5.61 7.39 -6.08
C ARG A 91 -6.90 8.19 -6.09
N GLU A 92 -7.75 7.99 -7.10
CA GLU A 92 -9.05 8.66 -7.22
C GLU A 92 -9.95 8.38 -6.02
N ARG A 93 -10.05 7.12 -5.59
CA ARG A 93 -10.87 6.71 -4.43
C ARG A 93 -10.30 7.18 -3.09
N MET A 94 -8.98 7.28 -3.00
CA MET A 94 -8.28 7.77 -1.81
C MET A 94 -8.22 9.31 -1.75
N GLY A 95 -8.67 10.03 -2.78
CA GLY A 95 -8.50 11.48 -2.87
C GLY A 95 -7.03 11.93 -3.03
N LEU A 96 -6.13 11.02 -3.42
CA LEU A 96 -4.71 11.27 -3.62
C LEU A 96 -4.44 11.66 -5.08
N LYS A 97 -4.95 12.83 -5.50
CA LYS A 97 -4.63 13.43 -6.80
C LYS A 97 -3.28 14.13 -6.78
#